data_AF-M1S006-F1
#
_entry.id   AF-M1S006-F1
#
_cell.length_a   1.000
_cell.length_b   1.000
_cell.length_c   1.000
_cell.angle_alpha   90.00
_cell.angle_beta   90.00
_cell.angle_gamma   90.00
#
_symmetry.space_group_name_H-M   'P 1'
#
loop_
_entity.id
_entity.type
_entity.pdbx_description
1 polymer ?
#
loop_
_entity_poly.entity_id
_entity_poly.type
_entity_poly.pdbx_seq_one_letter_code
_entity_poly.pdbx_strand_id
1 'polypeptide(L)' 'CPHFSSFADELTDYKTKNMLATPIMNGKDVVAVIMAVNKLNGPFFTSEDED' A
#
# COMPACT_ATOMS: atom_id res chain seq x y z
N CYS A 1 -9.19 9.80 -1.57
CA CYS A 1 -9.11 8.63 -0.67
C CYS A 1 -9.32 9.12 0.76
N PRO A 2 -10.48 8.88 1.39
CA PRO A 2 -10.84 9.50 2.68
C PRO A 2 -10.02 8.99 3.89
N HIS A 3 -9.32 7.86 3.74
CA HIS A 3 -8.51 7.24 4.79
C HIS A 3 -7.00 7.41 4.60
N PHE A 4 -6.56 8.21 3.62
CA PHE A 4 -5.13 8.44 3.37
C PHE A 4 -4.57 9.50 4.33
N SER A 5 -3.38 9.23 4.88
CA SER A 5 -2.62 10.17 5.69
C SER A 5 -1.32 10.54 4.97
N SER A 6 -1.06 11.84 4.81
CA SER A 6 0.18 12.37 4.21
C SER A 6 1.33 12.51 5.20
N PHE A 7 1.14 12.16 6.47
CA PHE A 7 2.15 12.38 7.51
C PHE A 7 3.52 11.75 7.19
N ALA A 8 3.56 10.50 6.74
CA ALA A 8 4.81 9.83 6.39
C ALA A 8 5.43 10.41 5.10
N ASP A 9 4.60 10.74 4.11
CA ASP A 9 5.01 11.41 2.87
C ASP A 9 5.73 12.74 3.19
N GLU A 10 5.16 13.57 4.08
CA GLU A 10 5.71 14.87 4.49
C GLU A 10 7.04 14.74 5.24
N LEU A 11 7.16 13.75 6.14
CA LEU A 11 8.39 13.52 6.90
C LEU A 11 9.55 12.99 6.05
N THR A 12 9.24 12.29 4.95
CA THR A 12 10.24 11.64 4.09
C THR A 12 10.48 12.37 2.78
N ASP A 13 9.75 13.46 2.52
CA ASP A 13 9.69 14.16 1.24
C ASP A 13 9.42 13.18 0.06
N TYR A 14 8.53 12.23 0.30
CA TYR A 14 8.14 11.20 -0.67
C TYR A 14 6.67 11.32 -1.01
N LYS A 15 6.31 11.13 -2.28
CA LYS A 15 4.91 11.20 -2.72
C LYS A 15 4.34 9.82 -3.02
N THR A 16 3.39 9.37 -2.21
CA THR A 16 2.60 8.17 -2.48
C THR A 16 1.48 8.48 -3.49
N LYS A 17 1.48 7.78 -4.63
CA LYS A 17 0.55 7.96 -5.76
C LYS A 17 -0.45 6.81 -5.87
N ASN A 18 0.02 5.58 -5.66
CA ASN A 18 -0.79 4.37 -5.60
C ASN A 18 -0.20 3.42 -4.55
N MET A 19 -1.05 2.53 -4.01
CA MET A 19 -0.68 1.59 -2.96
C MET A 19 -1.51 0.31 -3.10
N LEU A 20 -0.87 -0.83 -2.88
CA LEU A 20 -1.50 -2.14 -2.70
C LEU A 20 -1.16 -2.62 -1.29
N ALA A 21 -2.18 -2.97 -0.49
CA ALA A 21 -2.01 -3.36 0.91
C ALA A 21 -2.68 -4.71 1.18
N THR A 22 -1.99 -5.61 1.87
CA THR A 22 -2.52 -6.93 2.23
C THR A 22 -2.19 -7.28 3.68
N PRO A 23 -3.16 -7.82 4.47
CA PRO A 23 -2.90 -8.26 5.82
C PRO A 23 -2.20 -9.63 5.84
N ILE A 24 -1.34 -9.85 6.83
CA ILE A 24 -0.83 -11.17 7.18
C ILE A 24 -1.70 -11.72 8.31
N MET A 25 -2.35 -12.85 8.04
CA MET A 25 -3.31 -13.50 8.94
C MET A 25 -2.68 -14.70 9.64
N ASN A 26 -2.93 -14.85 10.94
CA ASN A 26 -2.74 -16.08 11.70
C ASN A 26 -4.11 -16.60 12.15
N GLY A 27 -4.72 -17.47 11.34
CA GLY A 27 -6.10 -17.88 11.55
C GLY A 27 -7.05 -16.69 11.39
N LYS A 28 -7.72 -16.29 12.48
CA LYS A 28 -8.62 -15.12 12.49
C LYS A 28 -7.92 -13.82 12.92
N ASP A 29 -6.71 -13.91 13.44
CA ASP A 29 -5.98 -12.77 13.99
C ASP A 29 -5.11 -12.12 12.91
N VAL A 30 -5.09 -10.79 12.87
CA VAL A 30 -4.19 -10.02 12.00
C VAL A 30 -2.86 -9.83 12.73
N VAL A 31 -1.76 -10.23 12.10
CA VAL A 31 -0.41 -10.15 12.70
C VAL A 31 0.40 -8.98 12.13
N ALA A 32 0.21 -8.66 10.85
CA ALA A 32 0.90 -7.55 10.20
C ALA A 32 0.14 -7.08 8.96
N VAL A 33 0.61 -5.98 8.35
CA VAL A 33 0.16 -5.50 7.04
C VAL A 33 1.40 -5.23 6.20
N ILE A 34 1.42 -5.74 4.97
CA ILE A 34 2.43 -5.40 3.96
C ILE A 34 1.80 -4.42 2.98
N MET A 35 2.59 -3.42 2.56
CA MET A 35 2.18 -2.44 1.56
C MET A 35 3.25 -2.30 0.49
N ALA A 36 2.83 -2.35 -0.78
CA ALA A 36 3.62 -1.91 -1.92
C ALA A 36 3.12 -0.53 -2.35
N VAL A 37 4.03 0.40 -2.62
CA VAL A 37 3.70 1.78 -3.02
C VAL A 37 4.35 2.12 -4.36
N ASN A 38 3.70 3.01 -5.11
CA ASN A 38 4.23 3.60 -6.34
C ASN A 38 4.71 2.57 -7.37
N LYS A 39 3.75 1.83 -7.96
CA LYS A 39 4.00 0.98 -9.13
C LYS A 39 4.81 1.76 -10.17
N LEU A 40 5.92 1.15 -10.61
CA LEU A 40 6.87 1.78 -11.51
C LEU A 40 6.36 1.80 -12.96
N ASN A 41 5.84 0.65 -13.43
CA ASN A 41 5.47 0.43 -14.82
C ASN A 41 3.95 0.43 -15.01
N GLY A 42 3.28 1.53 -14.64
CA GLY A 42 1.85 1.68 -14.84
C GLY A 42 1.20 2.71 -13.92
N PRO A 43 -0.02 3.17 -14.23
CA PRO A 43 -0.73 4.17 -13.42
C PRO A 43 -1.24 3.61 -12.08
N PHE A 44 -1.55 2.31 -12.01
CA PHE A 44 -2.10 1.61 -10.84
C PHE A 44 -1.71 0.14 -10.84
N PHE A 45 -1.77 -0.50 -9.67
CA PHE A 45 -1.65 -1.95 -9.54
C PHE A 45 -2.80 -2.66 -10.25
N THR A 46 -2.49 -3.80 -10.86
CA THR A 46 -3.42 -4.64 -11.63
C THR A 46 -3.73 -5.92 -10.86
N SER A 47 -4.78 -6.65 -11.25
CA SER A 47 -5.08 -7.96 -10.64
C SER A 47 -3.91 -8.94 -10.72
N GLU A 48 -3.12 -8.88 -11.80
CA GLU A 48 -1.88 -9.67 -11.92
C GLU A 48 -0.80 -9.32 -10.87
N ASP A 49 -0.86 -8.17 -10.20
CA ASP A 49 0.05 -7.84 -9.09
C ASP A 49 -0.43 -8.39 -7.73
N GLU A 50 -1.69 -8.83 -7.66
CA GLU A 50 -2.30 -9.43 -6.46
C GLU A 50 -2.19 -10.96 -6.44
N ASP A 51 -2.05 -11.57 -7.63
CA ASP A 51 -1.89 -13.02 -7.86
C ASP A 51 -0.45 -13.50 -7.57
#